data_AF-A0A3D5T0D0-F1
#
_entry.id   AF-A0A3D5T0D0-F1
#
_cell.length_a   1.000
_cell.length_b   1.000
_cell.length_c   1.000
_cell.angle_alpha   90.00
_cell.angle_beta   90.00
_cell.angle_gamma   90.00
#
_symmetry.space_group_name_H-M   'P 1'
#
loop_
_entity.id
_entity.type
_entity.pdbx_description
1 polymer ?
#
loop_
_entity_poly.entity_id
_entity_poly.type
_entity_poly.pdbx_seq_one_letter_code
_entity_poly.pdbx_strand_id
1 'polypeptide(L)'
;DISRDAPYFGFEIPGAPGKFFYVWLDAPIGYFGSLRRLAAGNPSIDVASFVEREAAEREGTELYHFIGKDILYFHALFWPAELEHAGYRTPSGIFAHGFLTVDGQKMSKSRGTFITAESYLAQGLNPEWLRYYYAAKLAGSMEDIDLNLGDFIARVNSDLVGKYINIASRCAGFLSRRFEGRLCAPWPRPDTLLIDEVAAARAEIAELYEARETGKALREVMRLADAANQYVDEHKPWDLARAGEAAAGRLHEVCSVAINLFRLLTIYLKPVLPRLAADVEAFLGIAPMSWADAGSLLGDGHRIQGYKHLMTRIEAKQIDALVEANRESLAAPPPHSQARHAEHQSRGEEKAALPQLGIEEFSRIDLRICRIAAAEQVAGADKLLRLTLDLGGETRNVFAGIKSAYAPESLVGRMTVMVANLAPR
;
A
#
# COMPACT_ATOMS: atom_id res chain seq x y z
N ASP A 1 -9.64 -21.25 -21.93
CA ASP A 1 -10.57 -22.29 -21.44
C ASP A 1 -11.20 -21.82 -20.14
N ILE A 2 -12.53 -21.83 -20.08
CA ILE A 2 -13.34 -21.34 -18.96
C ILE A 2 -13.99 -22.48 -18.15
N SER A 3 -13.66 -23.74 -18.46
CA SER A 3 -14.23 -24.92 -17.80
C SER A 3 -13.16 -25.78 -17.10
N ARG A 4 -13.56 -26.55 -16.09
CA ARG A 4 -12.74 -27.55 -15.38
C ARG A 4 -13.52 -28.85 -15.19
N ASP A 5 -12.82 -29.97 -15.26
CA ASP A 5 -13.39 -31.30 -15.05
C ASP A 5 -13.56 -31.65 -13.57
N ALA A 6 -14.56 -32.48 -13.27
CA ALA A 6 -14.68 -33.12 -11.97
C ALA A 6 -13.43 -33.98 -11.64
N PRO A 7 -13.02 -34.06 -10.36
CA PRO A 7 -13.57 -33.34 -9.21
C PRO A 7 -13.06 -31.89 -9.13
N TYR A 8 -13.99 -30.94 -8.99
CA TYR A 8 -13.67 -29.52 -8.81
C TYR A 8 -14.61 -28.90 -7.78
N PHE A 9 -14.09 -28.03 -6.91
CA PHE A 9 -14.90 -27.25 -5.98
C PHE A 9 -15.23 -25.90 -6.63
N GLY A 10 -16.43 -25.79 -7.18
CA GLY A 10 -16.91 -24.60 -7.89
C GLY A 10 -18.35 -24.78 -8.34
N PHE A 11 -18.81 -23.90 -9.21
CA PHE A 11 -20.16 -23.96 -9.77
C PHE A 11 -20.21 -24.88 -11.00
N GLU A 12 -21.14 -25.84 -11.02
CA GLU A 12 -21.36 -26.71 -12.18
C GLU A 12 -21.93 -25.90 -13.36
N ILE A 13 -21.46 -26.18 -14.57
CA ILE A 13 -21.88 -25.47 -15.78
C ILE A 13 -23.27 -25.97 -16.19
N PRO A 14 -24.28 -25.08 -16.31
CA PRO A 14 -25.61 -25.47 -16.76
C PRO A 14 -25.57 -26.19 -18.12
N GLY A 15 -26.18 -27.37 -18.19
CA GLY A 15 -26.22 -28.18 -19.42
C GLY A 15 -24.95 -28.98 -19.72
N ALA A 16 -23.92 -28.95 -18.86
CA ALA A 16 -22.70 -29.73 -19.03
C ALA A 16 -22.32 -30.50 -17.75
N PRO A 17 -22.98 -31.64 -17.47
CA PRO A 17 -22.74 -32.42 -16.26
C PRO A 17 -21.28 -32.80 -16.04
N GLY A 18 -20.76 -32.62 -14.83
CA GLY A 18 -19.37 -32.93 -14.47
C GLY A 18 -18.34 -31.89 -14.95
N LYS A 19 -18.78 -30.78 -15.55
CA LYS A 19 -17.94 -29.63 -15.89
C LYS A 19 -18.28 -28.46 -14.97
N PHE A 20 -17.25 -27.76 -14.50
CA PHE A 20 -17.36 -26.63 -13.58
C PHE A 20 -16.77 -25.37 -14.20
N PHE A 21 -17.27 -24.20 -13.81
CA PHE A 21 -16.63 -22.94 -14.21
C PHE A 21 -15.23 -22.85 -13.62
N TYR A 22 -14.28 -22.41 -14.43
CA TYR A 22 -12.94 -22.10 -13.95
C TYR A 22 -12.97 -20.81 -13.12
N VAL A 23 -12.24 -20.78 -12.01
CA VAL A 23 -12.24 -19.66 -11.06
C VAL A 23 -11.97 -18.27 -11.68
N TRP A 24 -11.25 -18.20 -12.80
CA TRP A 24 -11.00 -16.91 -13.47
C TRP A 24 -12.23 -16.35 -14.21
N LEU A 25 -13.28 -17.15 -14.41
CA LEU A 25 -14.59 -16.68 -14.87
C LEU A 25 -15.45 -16.24 -13.69
N ASP A 26 -15.59 -17.07 -12.66
CA ASP A 26 -16.55 -16.77 -11.58
C ASP A 26 -16.04 -15.80 -10.50
N ALA A 27 -14.72 -15.67 -10.29
CA ALA A 27 -14.16 -14.81 -9.25
C ALA A 27 -14.53 -13.33 -9.39
N PRO A 28 -14.39 -12.66 -10.56
CA PRO A 28 -14.77 -11.26 -10.67
C PRO A 28 -16.30 -11.03 -10.59
N ILE A 29 -17.12 -12.02 -10.94
CA ILE A 29 -18.58 -11.97 -10.69
C ILE A 29 -18.87 -11.84 -9.19
N GLY A 30 -17.96 -12.34 -8.34
CA GLY A 30 -17.99 -12.16 -6.89
C GLY A 30 -18.11 -10.70 -6.44
N TYR A 31 -17.63 -9.71 -7.21
CA TYR A 31 -17.84 -8.30 -6.91
C TYR A 31 -19.34 -7.93 -6.89
N PHE A 32 -20.08 -8.41 -7.88
CA PHE A 32 -21.53 -8.18 -7.97
C PHE A 32 -22.30 -9.04 -6.96
N GLY A 33 -21.85 -10.27 -6.71
CA GLY A 33 -22.41 -11.11 -5.65
C GLY A 33 -22.29 -10.45 -4.27
N SER A 34 -21.12 -9.88 -3.96
CA SER A 34 -20.86 -9.14 -2.73
C SER A 34 -21.75 -7.89 -2.62
N LEU A 35 -21.83 -7.08 -3.68
CA LEU A 35 -22.71 -5.92 -3.72
C LEU A 35 -24.18 -6.29 -3.48
N ARG A 36 -24.67 -7.34 -4.15
CA ARG A 36 -26.04 -7.84 -3.94
C ARG A 36 -26.28 -8.27 -2.50
N ARG A 37 -25.30 -8.93 -1.88
CA ARG A 37 -25.39 -9.35 -0.47
C ARG A 37 -25.47 -8.14 0.47
N LEU A 38 -24.70 -7.10 0.20
CA LEU A 38 -24.74 -5.84 0.95
C LEU A 38 -26.09 -5.13 0.78
N ALA A 39 -26.57 -5.00 -0.46
CA ALA A 39 -27.86 -4.37 -0.76
C ALA A 39 -29.05 -5.12 -0.12
N ALA A 40 -28.98 -6.44 -0.01
CA ALA A 40 -30.00 -7.22 0.71
C ALA A 40 -30.09 -6.83 2.22
N GLY A 41 -29.01 -6.32 2.80
CA GLY A 41 -29.00 -5.75 4.16
C GLY A 41 -29.17 -4.24 4.22
N ASN A 42 -29.18 -3.55 3.08
CA ASN A 42 -29.29 -2.10 2.99
C ASN A 42 -30.14 -1.69 1.77
N PRO A 43 -31.47 -1.56 1.94
CA PRO A 43 -32.40 -1.25 0.84
C PRO A 43 -32.15 0.09 0.14
N SER A 44 -31.30 0.97 0.68
CA SER A 44 -30.94 2.23 0.02
C SER A 44 -29.94 2.04 -1.13
N ILE A 45 -29.34 0.85 -1.27
CA ILE A 45 -28.41 0.53 -2.34
C ILE A 45 -29.20 -0.08 -3.50
N ASP A 46 -29.40 0.71 -4.55
CA ASP A 46 -29.90 0.17 -5.82
C ASP A 46 -28.77 -0.59 -6.52
N VAL A 47 -28.87 -1.91 -6.63
CA VAL A 47 -27.85 -2.71 -7.32
C VAL A 47 -27.80 -2.36 -8.81
N ALA A 48 -28.94 -2.07 -9.42
CA ALA A 48 -29.01 -1.79 -10.86
C ALA A 48 -28.16 -0.58 -11.21
N SER A 49 -28.22 0.47 -10.40
CA SER A 49 -27.39 1.67 -10.58
C SER A 49 -25.89 1.39 -10.56
N PHE A 50 -25.40 0.24 -10.08
CA PHE A 50 -23.97 -0.09 -10.08
C PHE A 50 -23.57 -1.19 -11.07
N VAL A 51 -24.51 -1.97 -11.62
CA VAL A 51 -24.16 -3.12 -12.47
C VAL A 51 -24.76 -3.02 -13.88
N GLU A 52 -25.94 -2.40 -14.01
CA GLU A 52 -26.61 -2.26 -15.30
C GLU A 52 -26.13 -1.00 -16.01
N ARG A 53 -25.90 -1.08 -17.32
CA ARG A 53 -25.32 0.01 -18.11
C ARG A 53 -26.17 1.28 -18.08
N GLU A 54 -27.42 1.16 -18.48
CA GLU A 54 -28.33 2.32 -18.59
C GLU A 54 -28.63 2.95 -17.23
N ALA A 55 -28.80 2.13 -16.19
CA ALA A 55 -29.03 2.62 -14.84
C ALA A 55 -27.79 3.33 -14.28
N ALA A 56 -26.59 2.75 -14.46
CA ALA A 56 -25.36 3.38 -14.01
C ALA A 56 -25.08 4.71 -14.70
N GLU A 57 -25.33 4.82 -16.02
CA GLU A 57 -25.19 6.07 -16.77
C GLU A 57 -26.21 7.12 -16.31
N ARG A 58 -27.48 6.73 -16.12
CA ARG A 58 -28.53 7.65 -15.65
C ARG A 58 -28.23 8.22 -14.27
N GLU A 59 -27.77 7.36 -13.35
CA GLU A 59 -27.48 7.76 -11.96
C GLU A 59 -26.06 8.33 -11.80
N GLY A 60 -25.21 8.27 -12.84
CA GLY A 60 -23.84 8.77 -12.82
C GLY A 60 -22.92 8.00 -11.86
N THR A 61 -23.13 6.70 -11.67
CA THR A 61 -22.33 5.92 -10.72
C THR A 61 -20.98 5.51 -11.28
N GLU A 62 -19.99 5.44 -10.40
CA GLU A 62 -18.64 5.00 -10.75
C GLU A 62 -18.31 3.64 -10.13
N LEU A 63 -17.52 2.85 -10.85
CA LEU A 63 -17.06 1.53 -10.41
C LEU A 63 -15.54 1.43 -10.55
N TYR A 64 -14.84 1.40 -9.43
CA TYR A 64 -13.38 1.31 -9.39
C TYR A 64 -12.90 -0.01 -8.80
N HIS A 65 -11.83 -0.56 -9.39
CA HIS A 65 -11.18 -1.76 -8.88
C HIS A 65 -9.74 -1.45 -8.45
N PHE A 66 -9.45 -1.57 -7.16
CA PHE A 66 -8.08 -1.55 -6.64
C PHE A 66 -7.51 -2.96 -6.63
N ILE A 67 -6.41 -3.18 -7.34
CA ILE A 67 -5.84 -4.51 -7.56
C ILE A 67 -4.30 -4.52 -7.53
N GLY A 68 -3.72 -5.70 -7.33
CA GLY A 68 -2.30 -5.92 -7.60
C GLY A 68 -2.02 -5.97 -9.10
N LYS A 69 -0.80 -5.58 -9.51
CA LYS A 69 -0.36 -5.61 -10.91
C LYS A 69 -0.36 -7.00 -11.55
N ASP A 70 -0.32 -8.05 -10.75
CA ASP A 70 -0.33 -9.46 -11.18
C ASP A 70 -1.67 -9.90 -11.79
N ILE A 71 -2.77 -9.30 -11.37
CA ILE A 71 -4.12 -9.63 -11.87
C ILE A 71 -4.68 -8.56 -12.83
N LEU A 72 -3.86 -7.60 -13.26
CA LEU A 72 -4.25 -6.52 -14.16
C LEU A 72 -4.78 -7.03 -15.51
N TYR A 73 -4.13 -8.03 -16.10
CA TYR A 73 -4.57 -8.61 -17.37
C TYR A 73 -6.02 -9.10 -17.33
N PHE A 74 -6.41 -9.73 -16.20
CA PHE A 74 -7.76 -10.24 -16.02
C PHE A 74 -8.79 -9.12 -15.82
N HIS A 75 -8.43 -8.09 -15.07
CA HIS A 75 -9.35 -6.98 -14.79
C HIS A 75 -9.48 -5.99 -15.95
N ALA A 76 -8.45 -5.87 -16.80
CA ALA A 76 -8.44 -4.93 -17.92
C ALA A 76 -8.93 -5.53 -19.24
N LEU A 77 -8.95 -6.86 -19.38
CA LEU A 77 -9.32 -7.52 -20.64
C LEU A 77 -10.44 -8.54 -20.46
N PHE A 78 -10.22 -9.61 -19.69
CA PHE A 78 -11.21 -10.68 -19.54
C PHE A 78 -12.50 -10.21 -18.91
N TRP A 79 -12.41 -9.50 -17.77
CA TRP A 79 -13.56 -9.07 -17.02
C TRP A 79 -14.44 -8.06 -17.79
N PRO A 80 -13.89 -7.00 -18.42
CA PRO A 80 -14.70 -6.11 -19.25
C PRO A 80 -15.32 -6.82 -20.45
N ALA A 81 -14.63 -7.77 -21.09
CA ALA A 81 -15.17 -8.53 -22.21
C ALA A 81 -16.35 -9.43 -21.78
N GLU A 82 -16.24 -10.06 -20.62
CA GLU A 82 -17.32 -10.84 -20.03
C GLU A 82 -18.55 -9.98 -19.72
N LEU A 83 -18.34 -8.83 -19.05
CA LEU A 83 -19.39 -7.87 -18.72
C LEU A 83 -20.10 -7.33 -19.97
N GLU A 84 -19.33 -6.93 -20.99
CA GLU A 84 -19.85 -6.41 -22.25
C GLU A 84 -20.75 -7.46 -22.92
N HIS A 85 -20.30 -8.70 -23.01
CA HIS A 85 -21.07 -9.77 -23.65
C HIS A 85 -22.32 -10.16 -22.84
N ALA A 86 -22.26 -10.05 -21.52
CA ALA A 86 -23.39 -10.30 -20.62
C ALA A 86 -24.35 -9.10 -20.50
N GLY A 87 -24.07 -7.96 -21.16
CA GLY A 87 -24.93 -6.78 -21.16
C GLY A 87 -24.83 -5.89 -19.92
N TYR A 88 -23.78 -6.05 -19.11
CA TYR A 88 -23.52 -5.22 -17.93
C TYR A 88 -22.63 -4.01 -18.26
N ARG A 89 -22.51 -3.07 -17.32
CA ARG A 89 -21.51 -1.99 -17.42
C ARG A 89 -20.10 -2.54 -17.25
N THR A 90 -19.10 -1.81 -17.74
CA THR A 90 -17.69 -2.05 -17.41
C THR A 90 -17.22 -1.14 -16.25
N PRO A 91 -16.07 -1.45 -15.60
CA PRO A 91 -15.51 -0.57 -14.57
C PRO A 91 -15.17 0.83 -15.11
N SER A 92 -15.43 1.87 -14.32
CA SER A 92 -15.00 3.25 -14.61
C SER A 92 -13.47 3.38 -14.63
N GLY A 93 -12.79 2.61 -13.78
CA GLY A 93 -11.34 2.65 -13.71
C GLY A 93 -10.75 1.47 -12.93
N ILE A 94 -9.49 1.18 -13.22
CA ILE A 94 -8.71 0.15 -12.55
C ILE A 94 -7.47 0.83 -11.97
N PHE A 95 -7.30 0.72 -10.67
CA PHE A 95 -6.18 1.28 -9.94
C PHE A 95 -5.26 0.15 -9.49
N ALA A 96 -4.24 -0.10 -10.29
CA ALA A 96 -3.26 -1.16 -10.03
C ALA A 96 -2.09 -0.63 -9.19
N HIS A 97 -1.69 -1.38 -8.16
CA HIS A 97 -0.50 -1.09 -7.35
C HIS A 97 0.57 -2.17 -7.55
N GLY A 98 1.82 -1.83 -7.24
CA GLY A 98 2.93 -2.79 -7.25
C GLY A 98 2.92 -3.75 -6.07
N PHE A 99 3.96 -4.59 -6.01
CA PHE A 99 4.19 -5.50 -4.90
C PHE A 99 4.79 -4.78 -3.69
N LEU A 100 4.68 -5.43 -2.55
CA LEU A 100 5.38 -5.04 -1.32
C LEU A 100 6.69 -5.84 -1.20
N THR A 101 7.80 -5.14 -0.98
CA THR A 101 9.07 -5.73 -0.51
C THR A 101 9.33 -5.34 0.94
N VAL A 102 10.24 -6.07 1.60
CA VAL A 102 10.73 -5.75 2.95
C VAL A 102 12.25 -5.68 2.88
N ASP A 103 12.81 -4.54 3.29
CA ASP A 103 14.24 -4.21 3.21
C ASP A 103 14.87 -4.52 1.83
N GLY A 104 14.17 -4.12 0.77
CA GLY A 104 14.59 -4.29 -0.62
C GLY A 104 14.50 -5.72 -1.15
N GLN A 105 13.94 -6.66 -0.39
CA GLN A 105 13.84 -8.07 -0.75
C GLN A 105 12.39 -8.54 -0.81
N LYS A 106 12.11 -9.53 -1.66
CA LYS A 106 10.83 -10.24 -1.60
C LYS A 106 10.60 -10.80 -0.19
N MET A 107 9.37 -10.72 0.30
CA MET A 107 9.01 -11.30 1.60
C MET A 107 9.37 -12.79 1.64
N SER A 108 10.00 -13.23 2.74
CA SER A 108 10.40 -14.62 2.93
C SER A 108 10.11 -15.06 4.35
N LYS A 109 9.54 -16.26 4.49
CA LYS A 109 9.34 -16.89 5.79
C LYS A 109 10.70 -17.13 6.48
N SER A 110 11.70 -17.65 5.77
CA SER A 110 13.03 -17.98 6.35
C SER A 110 13.75 -16.77 6.97
N ARG A 111 13.53 -15.57 6.43
CA ARG A 111 14.10 -14.34 6.98
C ARG A 111 13.26 -13.71 8.09
N GLY A 112 12.04 -14.19 8.32
CA GLY A 112 11.05 -13.57 9.21
C GLY A 112 10.36 -12.34 8.59
N THR A 113 10.60 -12.06 7.30
CA THR A 113 10.05 -10.87 6.60
C THR A 113 8.73 -11.15 5.89
N PHE A 114 8.20 -12.36 6.00
CA PHE A 114 6.81 -12.66 5.65
C PHE A 114 5.90 -12.22 6.81
N ILE A 115 5.61 -10.93 6.87
CA ILE A 115 4.80 -10.32 7.91
C ILE A 115 3.33 -10.43 7.50
N THR A 116 2.53 -11.20 8.24
CA THR A 116 1.08 -11.24 8.04
C THR A 116 0.41 -10.13 8.85
N ALA A 117 -0.79 -9.73 8.45
CA ALA A 117 -1.59 -8.77 9.24
C ALA A 117 -1.87 -9.31 10.65
N GLU A 118 -2.13 -10.62 10.76
CA GLU A 118 -2.36 -11.28 12.04
C GLU A 118 -1.12 -11.22 12.93
N SER A 119 0.07 -11.56 12.42
CA SER A 119 1.28 -11.54 13.24
C SER A 119 1.66 -10.13 13.68
N TYR A 120 1.46 -9.13 12.81
CA TYR A 120 1.63 -7.73 13.16
C TYR A 120 0.75 -7.31 14.35
N LEU A 121 -0.54 -7.66 14.31
CA LEU A 121 -1.49 -7.32 15.36
C LEU A 121 -1.27 -8.13 16.64
N ALA A 122 -0.92 -9.42 16.52
CA ALA A 122 -0.65 -10.29 17.66
C ALA A 122 0.56 -9.80 18.48
N GLN A 123 1.54 -9.15 17.84
CA GLN A 123 2.66 -8.50 18.51
C GLN A 123 2.32 -7.15 19.15
N GLY A 124 1.04 -6.75 19.14
CA GLY A 124 0.57 -5.51 19.78
C GLY A 124 1.02 -4.24 19.07
N LEU A 125 1.45 -4.33 17.80
CA LEU A 125 1.82 -3.16 17.02
C LEU A 125 0.59 -2.38 16.58
N ASN A 126 0.69 -1.05 16.58
CA ASN A 126 -0.41 -0.20 16.17
C ASN A 126 -0.56 -0.23 14.63
N PRO A 127 -1.69 -0.67 14.07
CA PRO A 127 -1.89 -0.76 12.61
C PRO A 127 -1.82 0.60 11.90
N GLU A 128 -2.07 1.70 12.61
CA GLU A 128 -2.00 3.04 12.02
C GLU A 128 -0.58 3.46 11.66
N TRP A 129 0.43 2.87 12.29
CA TRP A 129 1.82 3.06 11.88
C TRP A 129 2.03 2.55 10.45
N LEU A 130 1.56 1.33 10.16
CA LEU A 130 1.70 0.73 8.84
C LEU A 130 0.86 1.48 7.79
N ARG A 131 -0.36 1.89 8.16
CA ARG A 131 -1.21 2.74 7.29
C ARG A 131 -0.51 4.03 6.90
N TYR A 132 0.07 4.75 7.87
CA TYR A 132 0.81 5.97 7.62
C TYR A 132 2.00 5.73 6.69
N TYR A 133 2.80 4.71 7.00
CA TYR A 133 3.99 4.43 6.24
C TYR A 133 3.69 4.06 4.78
N TYR A 134 2.68 3.22 4.54
CA TYR A 134 2.25 2.90 3.18
C TYR A 134 1.67 4.11 2.47
N ALA A 135 0.79 4.88 3.11
CA ALA A 135 0.24 6.09 2.51
C ALA A 135 1.33 7.11 2.16
N ALA A 136 2.41 7.20 2.95
CA ALA A 136 3.52 8.11 2.70
C ALA A 136 4.40 7.69 1.51
N LYS A 137 4.37 6.40 1.13
CA LYS A 137 5.13 5.84 0.00
C LYS A 137 4.30 5.60 -1.26
N LEU A 138 2.98 5.47 -1.12
CA LEU A 138 2.07 5.31 -2.24
C LEU A 138 2.08 6.55 -3.13
N ALA A 139 2.22 6.31 -4.43
CA ALA A 139 1.98 7.25 -5.51
C ALA A 139 0.83 6.72 -6.36
N GLY A 140 0.18 7.57 -7.16
CA GLY A 140 -0.89 7.16 -8.08
C GLY A 140 -0.43 6.22 -9.22
N SER A 141 0.77 5.62 -9.11
CA SER A 141 1.43 4.77 -10.09
C SER A 141 1.53 3.31 -9.62
N MET A 142 1.81 2.41 -10.57
CA MET A 142 1.95 0.97 -10.36
C MET A 142 3.39 0.61 -9.97
N GLU A 143 3.93 1.26 -8.94
CA GLU A 143 5.28 1.05 -8.44
C GLU A 143 5.29 0.10 -7.24
N ASP A 144 6.38 -0.67 -7.11
CA ASP A 144 6.59 -1.53 -5.94
C ASP A 144 6.96 -0.66 -4.75
N ILE A 145 6.43 -1.02 -3.57
CA ILE A 145 6.68 -0.29 -2.32
C ILE A 145 7.58 -1.13 -1.45
N ASP A 146 8.60 -0.50 -0.89
CA ASP A 146 9.49 -1.14 0.08
C ASP A 146 9.15 -0.75 1.52
N LEU A 147 8.84 -1.75 2.35
CA LEU A 147 8.82 -1.64 3.79
C LEU A 147 10.25 -1.81 4.31
N ASN A 148 10.98 -0.70 4.36
CA ASN A 148 12.27 -0.67 5.04
C ASN A 148 12.01 -0.47 6.54
N LEU A 149 12.39 -1.44 7.37
CA LEU A 149 12.00 -1.46 8.78
C LEU A 149 12.65 -0.32 9.60
N GLY A 150 13.86 0.10 9.22
CA GLY A 150 14.53 1.25 9.83
C GLY A 150 13.85 2.58 9.49
N ASP A 151 13.58 2.82 8.19
CA ASP A 151 12.84 3.99 7.71
C ASP A 151 11.41 4.00 8.25
N PHE A 152 10.78 2.83 8.42
CA PHE A 152 9.46 2.69 9.05
C PHE A 152 9.43 3.28 10.46
N ILE A 153 10.36 2.84 11.32
CA ILE A 153 10.50 3.38 12.68
C ILE A 153 10.78 4.88 12.63
N ALA A 154 11.78 5.30 11.85
CA ALA A 154 12.23 6.68 11.81
C ALA A 154 11.12 7.64 11.36
N ARG A 155 10.43 7.30 10.26
CA ARG A 155 9.39 8.12 9.65
C ARG A 155 8.18 8.27 10.56
N VAL A 156 7.64 7.16 11.09
CA VAL A 156 6.48 7.22 11.99
C VAL A 156 6.80 8.04 13.24
N ASN A 157 7.97 7.78 13.85
CA ASN A 157 8.39 8.49 15.05
C ASN A 157 8.67 9.97 14.83
N SER A 158 9.24 10.33 13.69
CA SER A 158 9.49 11.72 13.31
C SER A 158 8.17 12.43 13.04
N ASP A 159 7.38 11.92 12.11
CA ASP A 159 6.25 12.65 11.56
C ASP A 159 5.06 12.65 12.51
N LEU A 160 4.64 11.49 13.01
CA LEU A 160 3.44 11.40 13.84
C LEU A 160 3.71 11.88 15.26
N VAL A 161 4.79 11.40 15.87
CA VAL A 161 5.09 11.72 17.28
C VAL A 161 5.88 13.02 17.40
N GLY A 162 6.95 13.18 16.63
CA GLY A 162 7.88 14.31 16.72
C GLY A 162 7.33 15.62 16.16
N LYS A 163 6.44 15.56 15.15
CA LYS A 163 5.86 16.75 14.51
C LYS A 163 4.38 16.92 14.86
N TYR A 164 3.52 16.01 14.41
CA TYR A 164 2.07 16.22 14.48
C TYR A 164 1.53 16.22 15.92
N ILE A 165 1.75 15.16 16.70
CA ILE A 165 1.26 15.06 18.10
C ILE A 165 1.95 16.08 19.01
N ASN A 166 3.20 16.44 18.68
CA ASN A 166 3.98 17.41 19.44
C ASN A 166 3.25 18.75 19.58
N ILE A 167 2.54 19.21 18.54
CA ILE A 167 1.75 20.45 18.55
C ILE A 167 0.76 20.47 19.73
N ALA A 168 -0.14 19.48 19.79
CA ALA A 168 -1.15 19.41 20.85
C ALA A 168 -0.52 19.21 22.23
N SER A 169 0.47 18.31 22.33
CA SER A 169 1.09 17.97 23.62
C SER A 169 1.76 19.16 24.31
N ARG A 170 2.31 20.12 23.55
CA ARG A 170 3.01 21.29 24.08
C ARG A 170 2.08 22.42 24.51
N CYS A 171 0.83 22.43 24.02
CA CYS A 171 -0.13 23.52 24.26
C CYS A 171 -1.32 23.10 25.14
N ALA A 172 -1.83 21.88 25.00
CA ALA A 172 -3.04 21.42 25.69
C ALA A 172 -2.92 21.43 27.22
N GLY A 173 -1.72 21.17 27.74
CA GLY A 173 -1.44 21.22 29.17
C GLY A 173 -1.61 22.61 29.77
N PHE A 174 -1.23 23.67 29.04
CA PHE A 174 -1.42 25.06 29.49
C PHE A 174 -2.90 25.45 29.53
N LEU A 175 -3.65 25.07 28.49
CA LEU A 175 -5.11 25.24 28.43
C LEU A 175 -5.80 24.59 29.62
N SER A 176 -5.48 23.34 29.90
CA SER A 176 -6.09 22.59 31.01
C SER A 176 -5.78 23.20 32.38
N ARG A 177 -4.54 23.63 32.61
CA ARG A 177 -4.08 24.08 33.93
C ARG A 177 -4.40 25.54 34.23
N ARG A 178 -4.43 26.41 33.22
CA ARG A 178 -4.58 27.86 33.40
C ARG A 178 -5.89 28.45 32.88
N PHE A 179 -6.56 27.75 31.98
CA PHE A 179 -7.72 28.27 31.27
C PHE A 179 -8.91 27.31 31.30
N GLU A 180 -8.95 26.39 32.27
CA GLU A 180 -10.02 25.40 32.47
C GLU A 180 -10.29 24.48 31.25
N GLY A 181 -9.29 24.35 30.38
CA GLY A 181 -9.41 23.65 29.10
C GLY A 181 -10.21 24.43 28.05
N ARG A 182 -10.40 25.74 28.19
CA ARG A 182 -11.14 26.57 27.23
C ARG A 182 -10.18 27.21 26.23
N LEU A 183 -10.60 27.29 24.98
CA LEU A 183 -9.97 28.10 23.94
C LEU A 183 -10.48 29.55 24.04
N CYS A 184 -9.69 30.50 23.55
CA CYS A 184 -10.14 31.88 23.34
C CYS A 184 -10.25 32.19 21.85
N ALA A 185 -11.07 33.18 21.48
CA ALA A 185 -11.10 33.83 20.17
C ALA A 185 -11.76 35.23 20.29
N PRO A 186 -11.58 36.16 19.33
CA PRO A 186 -10.72 36.11 18.15
C PRO A 186 -9.23 36.30 18.50
N TRP A 187 -8.34 35.97 17.56
CA TRP A 187 -6.89 36.13 17.70
C TRP A 187 -6.36 37.28 16.83
N PRO A 188 -5.19 37.86 17.17
CA PRO A 188 -4.53 38.84 16.31
C PRO A 188 -4.24 38.27 14.92
N ARG A 189 -4.40 39.12 13.89
CA ARG A 189 -4.24 38.70 12.49
C ARG A 189 -2.90 38.03 12.16
N PRO A 190 -1.73 38.48 12.69
CA PRO A 190 -0.47 37.76 12.44
C PRO A 190 -0.52 36.27 12.80
N ASP A 191 -1.30 35.91 13.82
CA ASP A 191 -1.41 34.52 14.30
C ASP A 191 -2.41 33.69 13.49
N THR A 192 -3.37 34.35 12.83
CA THR A 192 -4.37 33.65 12.02
C THR A 192 -3.89 33.37 10.60
N LEU A 193 -2.80 34.00 10.13
CA LEU A 193 -2.25 33.77 8.79
C LEU A 193 -1.88 32.30 8.55
N LEU A 194 -1.32 31.63 9.57
CA LEU A 194 -0.99 30.21 9.45
C LEU A 194 -2.25 29.32 9.43
N ILE A 195 -3.31 29.72 10.15
CA ILE A 195 -4.60 29.02 10.06
C ILE A 195 -5.16 29.15 8.64
N ASP A 196 -5.10 30.34 8.06
CA ASP A 196 -5.57 30.58 6.69
C ASP A 196 -4.76 29.75 5.67
N GLU A 197 -3.43 29.63 5.85
CA GLU A 197 -2.58 28.76 5.03
C GLU A 197 -3.00 27.29 5.12
N VAL A 198 -3.15 26.75 6.34
CA VAL A 198 -3.56 25.36 6.57
C VAL A 198 -4.96 25.10 6.00
N ALA A 199 -5.88 26.04 6.14
CA ALA A 199 -7.23 25.93 5.59
C ALA A 199 -7.23 26.00 4.06
N ALA A 200 -6.39 26.84 3.45
CA ALA A 200 -6.28 26.98 2.00
C ALA A 200 -5.73 25.71 1.33
N ALA A 201 -4.85 24.96 2.00
CA ALA A 201 -4.32 23.68 1.50
C ALA A 201 -5.38 22.57 1.35
N ARG A 202 -6.59 22.77 1.87
CA ARG A 202 -7.71 21.80 1.80
C ARG A 202 -7.97 21.30 0.38
N ALA A 203 -7.99 22.19 -0.61
CA ALA A 203 -8.34 21.84 -1.99
C ALA A 203 -7.24 20.97 -2.61
N GLU A 204 -5.98 21.40 -2.49
CA GLU A 204 -4.83 20.66 -3.01
C GLU A 204 -4.71 19.27 -2.38
N ILE A 205 -4.82 19.17 -1.05
CA ILE A 205 -4.72 17.87 -0.37
C ILE A 205 -5.86 16.93 -0.80
N ALA A 206 -7.07 17.46 -1.02
CA ALA A 206 -8.20 16.66 -1.52
C ALA A 206 -7.92 16.12 -2.92
N GLU A 207 -7.43 16.97 -3.82
CA GLU A 207 -7.06 16.58 -5.19
C GLU A 207 -5.95 15.51 -5.20
N LEU A 208 -4.97 15.62 -4.29
CA LEU A 208 -3.92 14.61 -4.15
C LEU A 208 -4.48 13.27 -3.66
N TYR A 209 -5.43 13.26 -2.72
CA TYR A 209 -6.11 12.03 -2.31
C TYR A 209 -6.93 11.42 -3.45
N GLU A 210 -7.69 12.24 -4.17
CA GLU A 210 -8.52 11.81 -5.32
C GLU A 210 -7.64 11.20 -6.44
N ALA A 211 -6.50 11.82 -6.71
CA ALA A 211 -5.50 11.34 -7.67
C ALA A 211 -4.70 10.13 -7.17
N ARG A 212 -4.96 9.64 -5.94
CA ARG A 212 -4.24 8.56 -5.25
C ARG A 212 -2.75 8.88 -4.99
N GLU A 213 -2.41 10.16 -4.99
CA GLU A 213 -1.09 10.70 -4.70
C GLU A 213 -0.91 10.90 -3.18
N THR A 214 -1.20 9.86 -2.39
CA THR A 214 -1.24 9.95 -0.93
C THR A 214 0.11 10.35 -0.33
N GLY A 215 1.23 9.95 -0.94
CA GLY A 215 2.56 10.36 -0.50
C GLY A 215 2.85 11.84 -0.72
N LYS A 216 2.23 12.48 -1.72
CA LYS A 216 2.27 13.94 -1.89
C LYS A 216 1.36 14.61 -0.86
N ALA A 217 0.14 14.10 -0.67
CA ALA A 217 -0.81 14.62 0.33
C ALA A 217 -0.18 14.65 1.73
N LEU A 218 0.43 13.55 2.17
CA LEU A 218 1.05 13.47 3.49
C LEU A 218 2.30 14.36 3.62
N ARG A 219 3.07 14.57 2.56
CA ARG A 219 4.18 15.53 2.58
C ARG A 219 3.68 16.96 2.79
N GLU A 220 2.60 17.34 2.13
CA GLU A 220 2.01 18.68 2.31
C GLU A 220 1.46 18.85 3.73
N VAL A 221 0.75 17.84 4.26
CA VAL A 221 0.30 17.86 5.66
C VAL A 221 1.47 17.98 6.64
N MET A 222 2.58 17.28 6.41
CA MET A 222 3.75 17.37 7.30
C MET A 222 4.51 18.70 7.15
N ARG A 223 4.52 19.32 5.97
CA ARG A 223 5.04 20.69 5.78
C ARG A 223 4.24 21.69 6.63
N LEU A 224 2.91 21.58 6.63
CA LEU A 224 2.03 22.41 7.45
C LEU A 224 2.21 22.11 8.95
N ALA A 225 2.45 20.85 9.33
CA ALA A 225 2.78 20.48 10.71
C ALA A 225 4.13 21.07 11.16
N ASP A 226 5.12 21.15 10.27
CA ASP A 226 6.38 21.84 10.56
C ASP A 226 6.15 23.34 10.80
N ALA A 227 5.34 24.01 9.97
CA ALA A 227 4.97 25.41 10.17
C ALA A 227 4.22 25.64 11.50
N ALA A 228 3.32 24.72 11.88
CA ALA A 228 2.64 24.76 13.18
C ALA A 228 3.61 24.59 14.37
N ASN A 229 4.62 23.72 14.24
CA ASN A 229 5.67 23.62 15.27
C ASN A 229 6.53 24.88 15.33
N GLN A 230 6.90 25.47 14.19
CA GLN A 230 7.63 26.73 14.13
C GLN A 230 6.86 27.86 14.83
N TYR A 231 5.54 27.96 14.59
CA TYR A 231 4.68 28.91 15.30
C TYR A 231 4.76 28.74 16.82
N VAL A 232 4.67 27.50 17.32
CA VAL A 232 4.81 27.21 18.76
C VAL A 232 6.20 27.57 19.28
N ASP A 233 7.25 27.33 18.49
CA ASP A 233 8.64 27.60 18.85
C ASP A 233 8.99 29.10 18.88
N GLU A 234 8.45 29.88 17.97
CA GLU A 234 8.62 31.33 17.94
C GLU A 234 7.92 32.00 19.13
N HIS A 235 6.73 31.52 19.49
CA HIS A 235 5.91 32.10 20.55
C HIS A 235 6.26 31.61 21.96
N LYS A 236 6.96 30.48 22.07
CA LYS A 236 7.50 29.94 23.33
C LYS A 236 6.47 29.92 24.47
N PRO A 237 5.37 29.15 24.36
CA PRO A 237 4.33 29.11 25.40
C PRO A 237 4.86 28.74 26.79
N TRP A 238 5.96 27.99 26.89
CA TRP A 238 6.62 27.72 28.17
C TRP A 238 7.24 28.97 28.82
N ASP A 239 7.75 29.92 28.03
CA ASP A 239 8.29 31.20 28.53
C ASP A 239 7.14 32.13 28.93
N LEU A 240 6.09 32.20 28.11
CA LEU A 240 4.87 32.94 28.44
C LEU A 240 4.23 32.42 29.74
N ALA A 241 4.19 31.10 29.94
CA ALA A 241 3.69 30.50 31.17
C ALA A 241 4.54 30.90 32.40
N ARG A 242 5.87 30.96 32.26
CA ARG A 242 6.78 31.40 33.32
C ARG A 242 6.66 32.89 33.63
N ALA A 243 6.37 33.73 32.64
CA ALA A 243 6.21 35.18 32.80
C ALA A 243 4.96 35.59 33.63
N GLY A 244 4.06 34.65 33.92
CA GLY A 244 2.94 34.87 34.85
C GLY A 244 1.77 35.62 34.23
N GLU A 245 1.01 36.34 35.06
CA GLU A 245 -0.30 36.89 34.71
C GLU A 245 -0.25 37.90 33.54
N ALA A 246 0.82 38.70 33.49
CA ALA A 246 1.00 39.69 32.42
C ALA A 246 1.08 39.06 31.01
N ALA A 247 1.47 37.78 30.90
CA ALA A 247 1.56 37.04 29.65
C ALA A 247 0.43 36.01 29.46
N ALA A 248 -0.53 35.94 30.40
CA ALA A 248 -1.58 34.92 30.40
C ALA A 248 -2.48 35.00 29.16
N GLY A 249 -2.90 36.21 28.76
CA GLY A 249 -3.69 36.41 27.54
C GLY A 249 -2.96 35.88 26.29
N ARG A 250 -1.68 36.23 26.13
CA ARG A 250 -0.89 35.77 24.99
C ARG A 250 -0.69 34.25 24.98
N LEU A 251 -0.44 33.66 26.15
CA LEU A 251 -0.36 32.20 26.28
C LEU A 251 -1.65 31.52 25.85
N HIS A 252 -2.80 32.08 26.22
CA HIS A 252 -4.13 31.55 25.87
C HIS A 252 -4.35 31.58 24.36
N GLU A 253 -4.03 32.70 23.70
CA GLU A 253 -4.11 32.86 22.25
C GLU A 253 -3.25 31.83 21.52
N VAL A 254 -1.95 31.77 21.84
CA VAL A 254 -0.98 30.88 21.19
C VAL A 254 -1.40 29.42 21.31
N CYS A 255 -1.82 29.01 22.52
CA CYS A 255 -2.28 27.63 22.71
C CYS A 255 -3.59 27.36 21.96
N SER A 256 -4.49 28.35 21.86
CA SER A 256 -5.77 28.20 21.15
C SER A 256 -5.59 28.08 19.64
N VAL A 257 -4.67 28.86 19.06
CA VAL A 257 -4.26 28.75 17.66
C VAL A 257 -3.64 27.39 17.39
N ALA A 258 -2.69 26.95 18.22
CA ALA A 258 -2.03 25.64 18.07
C ALA A 258 -3.02 24.46 18.08
N ILE A 259 -4.05 24.50 18.94
CA ILE A 259 -5.10 23.46 18.97
C ILE A 259 -5.97 23.48 17.71
N ASN A 260 -6.28 24.66 17.16
CA ASN A 260 -7.01 24.76 15.90
C ASN A 260 -6.17 24.24 14.71
N LEU A 261 -4.88 24.56 14.65
CA LEU A 261 -3.96 24.01 13.64
C LEU A 261 -3.90 22.47 13.74
N PHE A 262 -3.73 21.95 14.96
CA PHE A 262 -3.75 20.52 15.21
C PHE A 262 -5.03 19.86 14.71
N ARG A 263 -6.20 20.43 15.02
CA ARG A 263 -7.51 19.95 14.53
C ARG A 263 -7.59 19.90 13.01
N LEU A 264 -7.17 20.95 12.31
CA LEU A 264 -7.22 20.98 10.84
C LEU A 264 -6.32 19.91 10.23
N LEU A 265 -5.10 19.76 10.76
CA LEU A 265 -4.18 18.68 10.34
C LEU A 265 -4.77 17.29 10.60
N THR A 266 -5.51 17.09 11.70
CA THR A 266 -6.23 15.83 11.97
C THR A 266 -7.24 15.51 10.88
N ILE A 267 -8.00 16.49 10.38
CA ILE A 267 -8.98 16.29 9.29
C ILE A 267 -8.27 15.72 8.06
N TYR A 268 -7.13 16.29 7.70
CA TYR A 268 -6.36 15.85 6.54
C TYR A 268 -5.70 14.48 6.75
N LEU A 269 -5.34 14.13 7.98
CA LEU A 269 -4.79 12.80 8.31
C LEU A 269 -5.85 11.71 8.48
N LYS A 270 -7.12 12.07 8.71
CA LYS A 270 -8.21 11.12 9.05
C LYS A 270 -8.40 9.97 8.05
N PRO A 271 -8.27 10.16 6.71
CA PRO A 271 -8.34 9.03 5.77
C PRO A 271 -7.26 7.95 6.02
N VAL A 272 -6.10 8.36 6.56
CA VAL A 272 -4.95 7.49 6.82
C VAL A 272 -4.94 7.00 8.28
N LEU A 273 -5.32 7.87 9.23
CA LEU A 273 -5.24 7.65 10.68
C LEU A 273 -6.63 7.77 11.36
N PRO A 274 -7.61 6.92 11.01
CA PRO A 274 -8.98 7.06 11.49
C PRO A 274 -9.17 6.87 12.99
N ARG A 275 -8.40 5.99 13.66
CA ARG A 275 -8.49 5.78 15.12
C ARG A 275 -7.87 6.94 15.87
N LEU A 276 -6.68 7.39 15.47
CA LEU A 276 -6.07 8.60 16.02
C LEU A 276 -6.97 9.82 15.84
N ALA A 277 -7.63 9.97 14.67
CA ALA A 277 -8.59 11.04 14.46
C ALA A 277 -9.77 10.95 15.45
N ALA A 278 -10.31 9.76 15.71
CA ALA A 278 -11.36 9.57 16.71
C ALA A 278 -10.89 9.90 18.15
N ASP A 279 -9.65 9.55 18.51
CA ASP A 279 -9.06 9.93 19.80
C ASP A 279 -8.89 11.44 19.92
N VAL A 280 -8.53 12.12 18.83
CA VAL A 280 -8.47 13.58 18.76
C VAL A 280 -9.87 14.21 18.86
N GLU A 281 -10.88 13.64 18.19
CA GLU A 281 -12.27 14.11 18.29
C GLU A 281 -12.77 14.05 19.75
N ALA A 282 -12.47 12.95 20.44
CA ALA A 282 -12.77 12.79 21.86
C ALA A 282 -12.00 13.79 22.74
N PHE A 283 -10.70 14.00 22.46
CA PHE A 283 -9.89 15.01 23.14
C PHE A 283 -10.42 16.43 22.95
N LEU A 284 -10.82 16.78 21.73
CA LEU A 284 -11.37 18.10 21.41
C LEU A 284 -12.81 18.26 21.89
N GLY A 285 -13.50 17.18 22.26
CA GLY A 285 -14.89 17.21 22.70
C GLY A 285 -15.86 17.55 21.57
N ILE A 286 -15.61 17.03 20.37
CA ILE A 286 -16.38 17.31 19.15
C ILE A 286 -16.97 16.04 18.54
N ALA A 287 -17.97 16.22 17.67
CA ALA A 287 -18.51 15.13 16.84
C ALA A 287 -17.48 14.68 15.79
N PRO A 288 -17.67 13.47 15.20
CA PRO A 288 -16.79 12.99 14.14
C PRO A 288 -16.65 13.99 12.99
N MET A 289 -15.40 14.37 12.68
CA MET A 289 -15.09 15.37 11.68
C MET A 289 -15.23 14.82 10.25
N SER A 290 -15.64 15.68 9.35
CA SER A 290 -15.69 15.49 7.90
C SER A 290 -14.72 16.46 7.21
N TRP A 291 -14.54 16.31 5.90
CA TRP A 291 -13.70 17.23 5.13
C TRP A 291 -14.23 18.68 5.14
N ALA A 292 -15.55 18.86 5.27
CA ALA A 292 -16.19 20.18 5.30
C ALA A 292 -15.82 20.98 6.56
N ASP A 293 -15.52 20.29 7.66
CA ASP A 293 -15.23 20.91 8.95
C ASP A 293 -13.91 21.70 8.97
N ALA A 294 -13.06 21.52 7.96
CA ALA A 294 -11.86 22.33 7.73
C ALA A 294 -12.18 23.80 7.38
N GLY A 295 -13.44 24.11 7.01
CA GLY A 295 -13.91 25.49 6.81
C GLY A 295 -14.33 26.22 8.08
N SER A 296 -14.15 25.61 9.25
CA SER A 296 -14.54 26.19 10.55
C SER A 296 -13.47 25.93 11.61
N LEU A 297 -13.49 26.74 12.66
CA LEU A 297 -12.56 26.67 13.80
C LEU A 297 -13.33 26.46 15.10
N LEU A 298 -12.63 25.95 16.11
CA LEU A 298 -13.14 25.93 17.48
C LEU A 298 -13.12 27.37 18.01
N GLY A 299 -14.32 27.85 18.38
CA GLY A 299 -14.54 29.25 18.77
C GLY A 299 -14.25 29.57 20.23
N ASP A 300 -14.54 30.82 20.60
CA ASP A 300 -14.32 31.34 21.95
C ASP A 300 -15.06 30.51 23.01
N GLY A 301 -14.38 30.18 24.09
CA GLY A 301 -14.93 29.41 25.19
C GLY A 301 -15.09 27.90 24.94
N HIS A 302 -14.80 27.39 23.73
CA HIS A 302 -14.83 25.95 23.42
C HIS A 302 -13.94 25.18 24.38
N ARG A 303 -14.47 24.10 24.98
CA ARG A 303 -13.76 23.34 26.02
C ARG A 303 -13.22 22.02 25.48
N ILE A 304 -11.90 21.87 25.52
CA ILE A 304 -11.21 20.59 25.29
C ILE A 304 -11.25 19.72 26.55
N GLN A 305 -11.10 18.41 26.35
CA GLN A 305 -10.93 17.44 27.42
C GLN A 305 -9.46 17.38 27.86
N GLY A 306 -9.21 16.69 28.98
CA GLY A 306 -7.85 16.45 29.46
C GLY A 306 -7.02 15.69 28.43
N TYR A 307 -5.87 16.24 28.06
CA TYR A 307 -4.97 15.62 27.09
C TYR A 307 -4.48 14.25 27.58
N LYS A 308 -4.67 13.24 26.75
CA LYS A 308 -4.11 11.89 26.93
C LYS A 308 -3.07 11.64 25.85
N HIS A 309 -2.13 10.76 26.12
CA HIS A 309 -1.13 10.37 25.14
C HIS A 309 -1.81 9.70 23.94
N LEU A 310 -1.67 10.29 22.75
CA LEU A 310 -2.40 9.88 21.54
C LEU A 310 -1.69 8.79 20.72
N MET A 311 -0.35 8.71 20.79
CA MET A 311 0.41 7.68 20.10
C MET A 311 1.79 7.52 20.70
N THR A 312 2.19 6.27 20.93
CA THR A 312 3.54 5.92 21.38
C THR A 312 4.52 5.84 20.21
N ARG A 313 5.79 6.08 20.51
CA ARG A 313 6.88 5.83 19.56
C ARG A 313 6.98 4.33 19.28
N ILE A 314 7.38 3.99 18.05
CA ILE A 314 7.83 2.65 17.70
C ILE A 314 9.24 2.47 18.29
N GLU A 315 9.42 1.39 19.03
CA GLU A 315 10.74 0.96 19.51
C GLU A 315 11.28 -0.17 18.61
N ALA A 316 12.58 -0.14 18.30
CA ALA A 316 13.22 -1.15 17.45
C ALA A 316 12.96 -2.58 17.94
N LYS A 317 12.99 -2.79 19.27
CA LYS A 317 12.71 -4.08 19.90
C LYS A 317 11.34 -4.66 19.54
N GLN A 318 10.34 -3.83 19.25
CA GLN A 318 9.01 -4.30 18.84
C GLN A 318 9.02 -4.86 17.42
N ILE A 319 9.86 -4.28 16.54
CA ILE A 319 10.05 -4.77 15.18
C ILE A 319 10.93 -6.01 15.17
N ASP A 320 11.97 -6.05 16.00
CA ASP A 320 12.80 -7.24 16.19
C ASP A 320 11.94 -8.43 16.67
N ALA A 321 11.06 -8.20 17.66
CA ALA A 321 10.11 -9.21 18.14
C ALA A 321 9.15 -9.68 17.04
N LEU A 322 8.68 -8.78 16.18
CA LEU A 322 7.85 -9.14 15.03
C LEU A 322 8.59 -10.04 14.04
N VAL A 323 9.82 -9.68 13.66
CA VAL A 323 10.62 -10.46 12.72
C VAL A 323 10.93 -11.84 13.31
N GLU A 324 11.27 -11.90 14.59
CA GLU A 324 11.59 -13.17 15.25
C GLU A 324 10.35 -14.06 15.38
N ALA A 325 9.20 -13.53 15.79
CA ALA A 325 7.95 -14.29 15.87
C ALA A 325 7.55 -14.90 14.50
N ASN A 326 7.77 -14.16 13.42
CA ASN A 326 7.52 -14.66 12.07
C ASN A 326 8.55 -15.73 11.65
N ARG A 327 9.78 -15.66 12.15
CA ARG A 327 10.82 -16.67 11.91
C ARG A 327 10.54 -17.96 12.72
N GLU A 328 10.12 -17.84 13.97
CA GLU A 328 9.75 -18.97 14.85
C GLU A 328 8.49 -19.70 14.36
N SER A 329 7.55 -19.02 13.70
CA SER A 329 6.36 -19.64 13.09
C SER A 329 6.68 -20.69 11.99
N LEU A 330 7.95 -20.80 11.58
CA LEU A 330 8.47 -21.88 10.74
C LEU A 330 8.66 -23.21 11.47
N ALA A 331 8.72 -23.21 12.81
CA ALA A 331 8.76 -24.41 13.63
C ALA A 331 7.33 -24.96 13.78
N ALA A 332 6.97 -25.81 12.82
CA ALA A 332 5.77 -26.67 12.72
C ALA A 332 4.62 -26.48 13.72
N PRO A 333 3.41 -26.11 13.25
CA PRO A 333 2.18 -26.50 13.94
C PRO A 333 1.90 -28.01 13.72
N PRO A 334 1.25 -28.71 14.67
CA PRO A 334 0.80 -30.09 14.48
C PRO A 334 -0.22 -30.18 13.33
N PRO A 335 -0.38 -31.36 12.70
CA PRO A 335 -1.13 -31.49 11.46
C PRO A 335 -2.63 -31.38 11.72
N HIS A 336 -3.23 -30.24 11.39
CA HIS A 336 -4.64 -30.17 11.07
C HIS A 336 -4.86 -29.63 9.66
N SER A 337 -5.49 -30.50 8.88
CA SER A 337 -5.92 -30.40 7.49
C SER A 337 -6.45 -29.03 7.06
N GLN A 338 -5.66 -28.29 6.28
CA GLN A 338 -6.13 -27.41 5.21
C GLN A 338 -5.11 -27.41 4.06
N ALA A 339 -4.86 -28.59 3.49
CA ALA A 339 -4.18 -28.73 2.21
C ALA A 339 -5.23 -28.99 1.13
N ARG A 340 -5.57 -27.93 0.40
CA ARG A 340 -6.07 -27.90 -1.00
C ARG A 340 -6.76 -26.56 -1.21
N HIS A 341 -6.03 -25.57 -1.69
CA HIS A 341 -6.55 -24.46 -2.53
C HIS A 341 -5.43 -23.53 -3.02
N ALA A 342 -4.22 -23.57 -2.45
CA ALA A 342 -3.09 -22.76 -2.91
C ALA A 342 -2.18 -23.43 -3.96
N GLU A 343 -2.33 -24.73 -4.24
CA GLU A 343 -1.34 -25.50 -5.04
C GLU A 343 -1.56 -25.51 -6.56
N HIS A 344 -2.56 -24.82 -7.11
CA HIS A 344 -2.84 -24.89 -8.55
C HIS A 344 -2.44 -23.66 -9.38
N GLN A 345 -1.79 -22.65 -8.79
CA GLN A 345 -1.22 -21.51 -9.53
C GLN A 345 0.31 -21.42 -9.51
N SER A 346 1.02 -22.40 -8.94
CA SER A 346 2.49 -22.43 -8.90
C SER A 346 3.13 -23.60 -9.64
N ARG A 347 2.48 -24.16 -10.67
CA ARG A 347 3.16 -25.04 -11.64
C ARG A 347 3.87 -24.20 -12.72
N GLY A 348 4.76 -23.33 -12.28
CA GLY A 348 5.98 -23.02 -13.03
C GLY A 348 7.07 -23.87 -12.39
N GLU A 349 7.74 -24.71 -13.17
CA GLU A 349 8.78 -25.64 -12.72
C GLU A 349 9.67 -25.03 -11.61
N GLU A 350 9.56 -25.55 -10.38
CA GLU A 350 10.53 -25.30 -9.32
C GLU A 350 11.88 -25.87 -9.78
N LYS A 351 12.70 -25.03 -10.40
CA LYS A 351 14.14 -25.26 -10.38
C LYS A 351 14.58 -25.06 -8.95
N ALA A 352 15.02 -26.16 -8.31
CA ALA A 352 15.74 -26.10 -7.05
C ALA A 352 16.75 -24.93 -7.11
N ALA A 353 16.63 -23.99 -6.16
CA ALA A 353 17.55 -22.87 -6.09
C ALA A 353 18.97 -23.43 -5.95
N LEU A 354 19.79 -23.24 -6.99
CA LEU A 354 21.20 -23.57 -6.91
C LEU A 354 21.82 -22.74 -5.78
N PRO A 355 22.78 -23.30 -5.01
CA PRO A 355 23.49 -22.53 -4.00
C PRO A 355 24.07 -21.25 -4.61
N GLN A 356 24.06 -20.16 -3.83
CA GLN A 356 24.60 -18.89 -4.29
C GLN A 356 26.11 -19.05 -4.58
N LEU A 357 26.50 -18.64 -5.77
CA LEU A 357 27.87 -18.72 -6.25
C LEU A 357 28.66 -17.50 -5.75
N GLY A 358 29.85 -17.71 -5.18
CA GLY A 358 30.70 -16.62 -4.67
C GLY A 358 31.32 -15.78 -5.79
N ILE A 359 31.72 -14.54 -5.50
CA ILE A 359 32.31 -13.62 -6.50
C ILE A 359 33.58 -14.17 -7.15
N GLU A 360 34.38 -14.93 -6.40
CA GLU A 360 35.58 -15.59 -6.92
C GLU A 360 35.25 -16.65 -7.96
N GLU A 361 34.18 -17.41 -7.73
CA GLU A 361 33.74 -18.45 -8.66
C GLU A 361 33.12 -17.83 -9.91
N PHE A 362 32.40 -16.71 -9.76
CA PHE A 362 31.86 -15.94 -10.90
C PHE A 362 32.98 -15.38 -11.77
N SER A 363 34.04 -14.85 -11.14
CA SER A 363 35.20 -14.28 -11.85
C SER A 363 35.98 -15.32 -12.67
N ARG A 364 35.79 -16.62 -12.41
CA ARG A 364 36.39 -17.71 -13.19
C ARG A 364 35.58 -18.08 -14.43
N ILE A 365 34.37 -17.56 -14.62
CA ILE A 365 33.50 -17.90 -15.76
C ILE A 365 33.82 -16.95 -16.93
N ASP A 366 34.27 -17.50 -18.07
CA ASP A 366 34.50 -16.73 -19.30
C ASP A 366 33.17 -16.59 -20.06
N LEU A 367 32.44 -15.48 -19.84
CA LEU A 367 31.20 -15.17 -20.54
C LEU A 367 31.46 -14.32 -21.78
N ARG A 368 31.04 -14.79 -22.94
CA ARG A 368 31.17 -14.07 -24.21
C ARG A 368 29.82 -13.91 -24.89
N ILE A 369 29.64 -12.77 -25.57
CA ILE A 369 28.49 -12.55 -26.44
C ILE A 369 28.86 -13.08 -27.82
N CYS A 370 28.06 -14.03 -28.31
CA CYS A 370 28.30 -14.74 -29.56
C CYS A 370 27.09 -14.57 -30.48
N ARG A 371 27.32 -14.57 -31.80
CA ARG A 371 26.25 -14.58 -32.79
C ARG A 371 25.83 -16.01 -33.08
N ILE A 372 24.53 -16.28 -33.17
CA ILE A 372 24.01 -17.57 -33.62
C ILE A 372 24.16 -17.64 -35.14
N ALA A 373 25.13 -18.42 -35.62
CA ALA A 373 25.41 -18.61 -37.04
C ALA A 373 24.45 -19.62 -37.69
N ALA A 374 24.09 -20.68 -36.96
CA ALA A 374 23.10 -21.67 -37.40
C ALA A 374 22.31 -22.22 -36.20
N ALA A 375 21.07 -22.64 -36.45
CA ALA A 375 20.21 -23.27 -35.46
C ALA A 375 19.41 -24.39 -36.15
N GLU A 376 19.45 -25.59 -35.59
CA GLU A 376 18.85 -26.78 -36.19
C GLU A 376 18.13 -27.62 -35.15
N GLN A 377 17.11 -28.36 -35.59
CA GLN A 377 16.45 -29.34 -34.74
C GLN A 377 17.34 -30.58 -34.56
N VAL A 378 17.37 -31.10 -33.34
CA VAL A 378 18.03 -32.38 -33.05
C VAL A 378 17.00 -33.51 -33.25
N ALA A 379 17.29 -34.41 -34.19
CA ALA A 379 16.46 -35.58 -34.44
C ALA A 379 16.37 -36.45 -33.17
N GLY A 380 15.15 -36.77 -32.72
CA GLY A 380 14.91 -37.58 -31.53
C GLY A 380 14.96 -36.84 -30.19
N ALA A 381 15.15 -35.52 -30.16
CA ALA A 381 15.11 -34.73 -28.93
C ALA A 381 13.97 -33.69 -28.94
N ASP A 382 13.02 -33.84 -28.02
CA ASP A 382 11.84 -32.98 -27.93
C ASP A 382 12.12 -31.61 -27.30
N LYS A 383 13.27 -31.45 -26.64
CA LYS A 383 13.62 -30.23 -25.89
C LYS A 383 14.84 -29.48 -26.42
N LEU A 384 15.66 -30.09 -27.29
CA LEU A 384 16.98 -29.57 -27.66
C LEU A 384 17.01 -28.99 -29.08
N LEU A 385 17.67 -27.83 -29.22
CA LEU A 385 18.16 -27.30 -30.49
C LEU A 385 19.69 -27.39 -30.52
N ARG A 386 20.25 -27.65 -31.70
CA ARG A 386 21.69 -27.55 -31.97
C ARG A 386 21.97 -26.15 -32.49
N LEU A 387 22.77 -25.38 -31.76
CA LEU A 387 23.18 -24.02 -32.15
C LEU A 387 24.66 -24.01 -32.50
N THR A 388 25.00 -23.39 -33.62
CA THR A 388 26.38 -23.04 -33.97
C THR A 388 26.59 -21.56 -33.64
N LEU A 389 27.48 -21.29 -32.69
CA LEU A 389 27.79 -19.95 -32.20
C LEU A 389 29.10 -19.48 -32.81
N ASP A 390 29.12 -18.25 -33.32
CA ASP A 390 30.31 -17.56 -33.83
C ASP A 390 30.83 -16.58 -32.77
N LEU A 391 32.09 -16.76 -32.39
CA LEU A 391 32.82 -16.00 -31.37
C LEU A 391 33.76 -14.94 -31.97
N GLY A 392 33.64 -14.63 -33.27
CA GLY A 392 34.48 -13.63 -33.94
C GLY A 392 35.87 -14.16 -34.30
N GLY A 393 35.97 -15.44 -34.63
CA GLY A 393 37.23 -16.10 -35.04
C GLY A 393 37.21 -17.63 -34.87
N GLU A 394 36.37 -18.14 -33.97
CA GLU A 394 36.08 -19.57 -33.84
C GLU A 394 34.56 -19.82 -33.79
N THR A 395 34.15 -21.03 -34.19
CA THR A 395 32.75 -21.47 -34.04
C THR A 395 32.64 -22.64 -33.08
N ARG A 396 31.56 -22.68 -32.30
CA ARG A 396 31.27 -23.77 -31.36
C ARG A 396 29.83 -24.25 -31.46
N ASN A 397 29.65 -25.56 -31.34
CA ASN A 397 28.34 -26.18 -31.31
C ASN A 397 27.89 -26.40 -29.86
N VAL A 398 26.67 -25.98 -29.54
CA VAL A 398 26.05 -26.19 -28.23
C VAL A 398 24.63 -26.73 -28.39
N PHE A 399 24.18 -27.51 -27.41
CA PHE A 399 22.79 -27.95 -27.32
C PHE A 399 22.05 -27.06 -26.33
N ALA A 400 20.94 -26.47 -26.76
CA ALA A 400 20.12 -25.58 -25.95
C ALA A 400 18.72 -26.15 -25.74
N GLY A 401 18.28 -26.23 -24.49
CA GLY A 401 16.96 -26.73 -24.06
C GLY A 401 15.79 -25.79 -24.33
N ILE A 402 15.77 -25.11 -25.49
CA ILE A 402 14.88 -23.99 -25.78
C ILE A 402 13.89 -24.26 -26.93
N LYS A 403 13.79 -25.52 -27.38
CA LYS A 403 12.95 -25.92 -28.53
C LYS A 403 11.46 -25.61 -28.34
N SER A 404 10.97 -25.62 -27.09
CA SER A 404 9.57 -25.29 -26.77
C SER A 404 9.23 -23.79 -26.83
N ALA A 405 10.25 -22.93 -26.82
CA ALA A 405 10.07 -21.47 -26.75
C ALA A 405 10.46 -20.75 -28.05
N TYR A 406 11.30 -21.36 -28.90
CA TYR A 406 11.83 -20.71 -30.10
C TYR A 406 11.91 -21.66 -31.29
N ALA A 407 11.49 -21.18 -32.47
CA ALA A 407 11.74 -21.84 -33.75
C ALA A 407 13.21 -21.61 -34.19
N PRO A 408 13.92 -22.60 -34.76
CA PRO A 408 15.34 -22.47 -35.11
C PRO A 408 15.63 -21.28 -36.03
N GLU A 409 14.77 -21.03 -37.01
CA GLU A 409 14.93 -19.98 -38.02
C GLU A 409 14.89 -18.59 -37.38
N SER A 410 14.18 -18.44 -36.27
CA SER A 410 14.06 -17.17 -35.54
C SER A 410 15.33 -16.79 -34.75
N LEU A 411 16.23 -17.75 -34.54
CA LEU A 411 17.44 -17.59 -33.72
C LEU A 411 18.66 -17.18 -34.55
N VAL A 412 18.71 -17.53 -35.83
CA VAL A 412 19.85 -17.22 -36.71
C VAL A 412 20.04 -15.71 -36.79
N GLY A 413 21.27 -15.26 -36.55
CA GLY A 413 21.63 -13.84 -36.53
C GLY A 413 21.44 -13.13 -35.20
N ARG A 414 20.78 -13.74 -34.20
CA ARG A 414 20.66 -13.15 -32.86
C ARG A 414 21.96 -13.28 -32.06
N MET A 415 22.10 -12.43 -31.06
CA MET A 415 23.19 -12.49 -30.09
C MET A 415 22.76 -13.30 -28.87
N THR A 416 23.66 -14.12 -28.33
CA THR A 416 23.44 -14.91 -27.12
C THR A 416 24.70 -14.90 -26.26
N VAL A 417 24.56 -15.15 -24.96
CA VAL A 417 25.69 -15.32 -24.04
C VAL A 417 26.11 -16.79 -24.02
N MET A 418 27.41 -17.05 -24.08
CA MET A 418 28.02 -18.39 -23.96
C MET A 418 29.07 -18.39 -22.84
N VAL A 419 29.18 -19.50 -22.12
CA VAL A 419 30.33 -19.79 -21.25
C VAL A 419 31.44 -20.42 -22.11
N ALA A 420 32.45 -19.63 -22.47
CA ALA A 420 33.51 -20.01 -23.41
C ALA A 420 34.55 -20.98 -22.80
N ASN A 421 34.71 -21.00 -21.48
CA ASN A 421 35.63 -21.89 -20.78
C ASN A 421 34.96 -23.15 -20.19
N LEU A 422 33.73 -23.48 -20.63
CA LEU A 422 33.08 -24.75 -20.29
C LEU A 422 33.63 -25.87 -21.17
N ALA A 423 34.02 -27.00 -20.56
CA ALA A 423 34.46 -28.18 -21.30
C ALA A 423 33.32 -28.76 -22.16
N PRO A 424 33.60 -29.27 -23.38
CA PRO A 424 32.61 -29.92 -24.23
C PRO A 424 31.93 -31.08 -23.49
N ARG A 425 30.61 -31.23 -23.70
CA ARG A 425 29.81 -32.33 -23.15
C ARG A 425 29.28 -33.23 -24.25
#